data_AF-A0A535EHM0-F1
#
_entry.id   AF-A0A535EHM0-F1
#
_cell.length_a   1.000
_cell.length_b   1.000
_cell.length_c   1.000
_cell.angle_alpha   90.00
_cell.angle_beta   90.00
_cell.angle_gamma   90.00
#
_symmetry.space_group_name_H-M   'P 1'
#
loop_
_entity.id
_entity.type
_entity.pdbx_description
1 polymer ?
#
loop_
_entity_poly.entity_id
_entity_poly.type
_entity_poly.pdbx_seq_one_letter_code
_entity_poly.pdbx_strand_id
1 'polypeptide(L)' 'MTRVHRKVREYDVFARKARVDPLRHVGRVVAPDDDLAQAYARATYDEERWVEMVIVPREAVITVTAPGEE' A
#
# COMPACT_ATOMS: atom_id res chain seq x y z
N MET A 1 9.16 -26.42 18.38
CA MET A 1 9.29 -25.01 17.96
C MET A 1 8.27 -24.74 16.86
N THR A 2 7.11 -24.20 17.23
CA THR A 2 6.07 -23.89 16.25
C THR A 2 6.53 -22.68 15.44
N ARG A 3 6.86 -22.90 14.17
CA ARG A 3 7.18 -21.82 13.23
C ARG A 3 5.92 -20.98 13.10
N VAL A 4 5.86 -19.86 13.81
CA VAL A 4 4.83 -18.85 13.61
C VAL A 4 5.08 -18.33 12.20
N HIS A 5 4.37 -18.89 11.22
CA HIS A 5 4.20 -18.20 9.95
C HIS A 5 3.42 -16.94 10.30
N ARG A 6 4.13 -15.86 10.65
CA ARG A 6 3.52 -14.55 10.78
C ARG A 6 2.97 -14.26 9.39
N LYS A 7 1.65 -14.38 9.24
CA LYS A 7 0.97 -14.26 7.95
C LYS A 7 1.15 -12.81 7.51
N VAL A 8 2.18 -12.57 6.70
CA VAL A 8 2.44 -11.25 6.15
C VAL A 8 1.37 -10.94 5.11
N ARG A 9 0.88 -9.70 5.11
CA ARG A 9 -0.10 -9.19 4.17
C ARG A 9 0.57 -8.19 3.25
N GLU A 10 0.13 -8.16 2.01
CA GLU A 10 0.55 -7.17 1.02
C GLU A 10 -0.36 -5.94 1.09
N TYR A 11 0.23 -4.75 1.03
CA TYR A 11 -0.49 -3.48 1.02
C TYR A 11 0.00 -2.63 -0.16
N ASP A 12 -0.93 -2.20 -0.99
CA ASP A 12 -0.66 -1.24 -2.05
C ASP A 12 -0.65 0.18 -1.42
N VAL A 13 0.37 0.96 -1.75
CA VAL A 13 0.63 2.30 -1.21
C VAL A 13 0.30 3.32 -2.29
N PHE A 14 -0.49 4.31 -1.90
CA PHE A 14 -0.91 5.40 -2.76
C PHE A 14 -0.52 6.72 -2.13
N ALA A 15 0.01 7.65 -2.92
CA ALA A 15 0.40 8.96 -2.45
C ALA A 15 0.17 10.05 -3.51
N ARG A 16 0.10 11.31 -3.06
CA ARG A 16 -0.01 12.50 -3.93
C ARG A 16 0.78 13.68 -3.38
N LYS A 17 1.33 14.49 -4.29
CA LYS A 17 2.20 15.63 -3.95
C LYS A 17 1.43 16.94 -3.76
N ALA A 18 0.31 17.12 -4.44
CA ALA A 18 -0.64 18.19 -4.16
C ALA A 18 -2.06 17.67 -3.98
N ARG A 19 -2.91 18.44 -3.30
CA ARG A 19 -4.32 18.07 -3.06
C ARG A 19 -5.13 17.99 -4.37
N VAL A 20 -4.67 18.69 -5.40
CA VAL A 20 -5.25 18.69 -6.74
C VAL A 20 -4.83 17.48 -7.56
N ASP A 21 -3.73 16.81 -7.18
CA ASP A 21 -3.25 15.63 -7.89
C ASP A 21 -4.09 14.40 -7.54
N PRO A 22 -4.30 13.49 -8.50
CA PRO A 22 -4.91 12.20 -8.22
C PRO A 22 -4.01 11.37 -7.31
N LEU A 23 -4.62 10.57 -6.46
CA LEU A 23 -3.91 9.59 -5.65
C LEU A 23 -3.26 8.56 -6.60
N ARG A 24 -1.93 8.46 -6.59
CA ARG A 24 -1.20 7.56 -7.49
C ARG A 24 -0.66 6.39 -6.70
N HIS A 25 -0.74 5.19 -7.28
CA HIS A 25 -0.04 4.03 -6.74
C HIS A 25 1.48 4.25 -6.83
N VAL A 26 2.15 4.32 -5.69
CA VAL A 26 3.59 4.58 -5.58
C VAL A 26 4.40 3.32 -5.32
N GLY A 27 3.75 2.26 -4.84
CA GLY A 27 4.36 0.94 -4.71
C GLY A 27 3.66 0.08 -3.68
N ARG A 28 4.36 -0.93 -3.15
CA ARG A 28 3.76 -1.94 -2.28
C ARG A 28 4.66 -2.21 -1.08
N VAL A 29 4.05 -2.43 0.07
CA VAL A 29 4.73 -2.87 1.29
C VAL A 29 4.15 -4.20 1.78
N VAL A 30 5.01 -5.00 2.39
CA VAL A 30 4.63 -6.27 3.00
C VAL A 30 4.79 -6.12 4.49
N ALA A 31 3.71 -6.32 5.23
CA ALA A 31 3.70 -6.12 6.66
C ALA A 31 2.77 -7.15 7.33
N PRO A 32 3.08 -7.50 8.58
CA PRO A 32 2.28 -8.46 9.33
C PRO A 32 0.92 -7.92 9.81
N ASP A 33 0.79 -6.60 9.93
CA ASP A 33 -0.37 -5.90 10.47
C ASP A 33 -0.38 -4.46 9.95
N ASP A 34 -1.53 -3.78 10.08
CA ASP A 34 -1.78 -2.46 9.48
C ASP A 34 -0.87 -1.36 10.07
N ASP A 35 -0.52 -1.47 11.35
CA ASP A 35 0.33 -0.49 12.04
C ASP A 35 1.77 -0.55 11.52
N LEU A 36 2.34 -1.75 11.42
CA LEU A 36 3.64 -1.97 10.79
C LEU A 36 3.62 -1.59 9.30
N ALA A 37 2.51 -1.83 8.60
CA ALA A 37 2.37 -1.43 7.20
C ALA A 37 2.46 0.09 7.03
N GLN A 38 1.80 0.86 7.90
CA GLN A 38 1.88 2.32 7.90
C GLN A 38 3.28 2.81 8.21
N ALA A 39 3.93 2.24 9.23
CA ALA A 39 5.30 2.59 9.60
C ALA A 39 6.28 2.31 8.45
N TYR A 40 6.15 1.17 7.77
CA TYR A 40 6.99 0.81 6.63
C TYR A 40 6.73 1.72 5.43
N ALA A 41 5.47 1.95 5.06
CA ALA A 41 5.14 2.88 3.98
C ALA A 41 5.69 4.28 4.26
N ARG A 42 5.53 4.78 5.48
CA ARG A 42 6.09 6.07 5.87
C ARG A 42 7.61 6.06 5.77
N ALA A 43 8.29 5.07 6.33
CA ALA A 43 9.76 5.00 6.31
C ALA A 43 10.34 4.84 4.89
N THR A 44 9.66 4.10 4.01
CA THR A 44 10.10 3.86 2.63
C THR A 44 9.84 5.05 1.72
N TYR A 45 8.75 5.79 1.94
CA TYR A 45 8.32 6.87 1.04
C TYR A 45 8.41 8.28 1.68
N ASP A 46 9.07 8.46 2.83
CA ASP A 46 9.23 9.77 3.51
C ASP A 46 10.07 10.79 2.71
N GLU A 47 10.80 10.33 1.69
CA GLU A 47 11.76 11.14 0.93
C GLU A 47 11.12 12.25 0.08
N GLU A 48 9.82 12.13 -0.21
CA GLU A 48 9.05 13.15 -0.94
C GLU A 48 8.08 13.90 -0.02
N ARG A 49 7.81 15.17 -0.34
CA ARG A 49 6.80 15.99 0.37
C ARG A 49 5.39 15.58 -0.04
N TRP A 50 4.96 14.39 0.34
CA TRP A 50 3.59 13.92 0.15
C TRP A 50 2.64 14.71 1.03
N VAL A 51 1.53 15.18 0.45
CA VAL A 51 0.46 15.84 1.22
C VAL A 51 -0.54 14.83 1.77
N GLU A 52 -0.58 13.64 1.17
CA GLU A 52 -1.43 12.54 1.60
C GLU A 52 -0.81 11.21 1.15
N MET A 53 -0.84 10.22 2.04
CA MET A 53 -0.38 8.86 1.82
C MET A 53 -1.39 7.91 2.44
N VAL A 54 -1.79 6.89 1.68
CA VAL A 54 -2.80 5.90 2.07
C VAL A 54 -2.26 4.52 1.73
N ILE A 55 -2.52 3.56 2.61
CA ILE A 55 -2.25 2.14 2.35
C ILE A 55 -3.56 1.38 2.22
N VAL A 56 -3.61 0.40 1.32
CA VAL A 56 -4.78 -0.45 1.12
C VAL A 56 -4.31 -1.91 1.12
N PRO A 57 -4.86 -2.78 1.98
CA PRO A 57 -4.54 -4.20 1.94
C PRO A 57 -4.97 -4.77 0.59
N ARG A 58 -4.08 -5.55 -0.04
CA ARG A 58 -4.31 -6.10 -1.38
C ARG A 58 -5.54 -7.02 -1.44
N GLU A 59 -5.88 -7.66 -0.32
CA GLU A 59 -7.11 -8.47 -0.19
C GLU A 59 -8.41 -7.64 -0.25
N ALA A 60 -8.36 -6.32 -0.02
CA ALA A 60 -9.50 -5.43 -0.14
C ALA A 60 -9.65 -4.83 -1.56
N VAL A 61 -8.69 -5.05 -2.45
CA VAL A 61 -8.74 -4.55 -3.83
C VAL A 61 -9.62 -5.46 -4.66
N ILE A 62 -10.75 -4.92 -5.14
CA ILE A 62 -11.70 -5.64 -6.00
C ILE A 62 -11.49 -5.17 -7.44
N THR A 63 -10.99 -6.06 -8.30
CA THR A 63 -10.83 -5.78 -9.73
C THR A 63 -12.20 -5.84 -10.41
N VAL A 64 -12.62 -4.72 -11.01
CA VAL A 64 -13.88 -4.62 -11.75
C VAL A 64 -13.69 -4.88 -13.25
N THR A 65 -12.51 -4.53 -13.79
CA THR A 65 -12.18 -4.73 -15.22
C THR A 65 -10.69 -5.02 -15.33
N ALA A 66 -10.32 -6.06 -16.06
CA ALA A 66 -8.93 -6.40 -16.37
C ALA A 66 -8.63 -6.08 -17.85
N PRO A 67 -7.40 -5.64 -18.17
CA PRO A 67 -7.00 -5.48 -19.57
C PRO A 67 -6.87 -6.87 -20.20
N GLY A 68 -7.93 -7.33 -20.88
CA GLY A 68 -7.97 -8.65 -21.51
C GLY A 68 -9.35 -9.19 -21.89
N GLU A 69 -10.44 -8.46 -21.65
CA GLU A 69 -11.77 -8.84 -22.13
C GLU A 69 -12.19 -7.94 -23.29
N GLU A 70 -11.60 -8.17 -24.46
CA GLU A 70 -12.16 -7.78 -25.77
C GLU A 70 -12.38 -9.03 -26.63
#